data_AF-A0A1I3GVZ9-F1
#
_entry.id   AF-A0A1I3GVZ9-F1
#
_cell.length_a   1.000
_cell.length_b   1.000
_cell.length_c   1.000
_cell.angle_alpha   90.00
_cell.angle_beta   90.00
_cell.angle_gamma   90.00
#
_symmetry.space_group_name_H-M   'P 1'
#
loop_
_entity.id
_entity.type
_entity.pdbx_description
1 polymer ?
#
loop_
_entity_poly.entity_id
_entity_poly.type
_entity_poly.pdbx_seq_one_letter_code
_entity_poly.pdbx_strand_id
1 'polypeptide(L)'
;MESAVRELSEELGIQADPDDLHFAGTFPIQYEKEFHGKPFKDNEIAFVYVYDEEVGIDNLTIQKEELDSVEWFDLEEVYQACQPPRDEKFCVPMGGLEIVRKYVKADERRNTESI
;
A
#
# COMPACT_ATOMS: atom_id res chain seq x y z
N MET A 1 -7.78 4.88 -9.91
CA MET A 1 -8.75 3.79 -9.61
C MET A 1 -8.53 2.62 -10.54
N GLU A 2 -8.74 2.76 -11.86
CA GLU A 2 -8.54 1.65 -12.82
C GLU A 2 -7.15 0.99 -12.73
N SER A 3 -6.10 1.77 -12.47
CA SER A 3 -4.75 1.25 -12.24
C SER A 3 -4.64 0.37 -10.98
N ALA A 4 -5.27 0.78 -9.87
CA ALA A 4 -5.21 0.06 -8.60
C ALA A 4 -5.94 -1.28 -8.68
N VAL A 5 -7.12 -1.32 -9.31
CA VAL A 5 -7.85 -2.59 -9.55
C VAL A 5 -7.01 -3.54 -10.40
N ARG A 6 -6.40 -3.02 -11.47
CA ARG A 6 -5.57 -3.80 -12.38
C ARG A 6 -4.34 -4.36 -11.67
N GLU A 7 -3.60 -3.53 -10.92
CA GLU A 7 -2.41 -3.95 -10.16
C GLU A 7 -2.77 -4.99 -9.10
N LEU A 8 -3.87 -4.79 -8.36
CA LEU A 8 -4.35 -5.76 -7.37
C LEU A 8 -4.67 -7.13 -7.99
N SER A 9 -5.20 -7.13 -9.22
CA SER A 9 -5.43 -8.36 -9.99
C SER A 9 -4.15 -8.96 -10.56
N GLU A 10 -3.21 -8.16 -11.05
CA GLU A 10 -1.96 -8.64 -11.65
C GLU A 10 -1.04 -9.24 -10.58
N GLU A 11 -0.80 -8.50 -9.50
CA GLU A 11 0.15 -8.89 -8.45
C GLU A 11 -0.40 -9.98 -7.52
N LEU A 12 -1.66 -9.88 -7.09
CA LEU A 12 -2.25 -10.73 -6.05
C LEU A 12 -3.37 -11.66 -6.56
N GLY A 13 -3.84 -11.46 -7.79
CA GLY A 13 -4.94 -12.26 -8.37
C GLY A 13 -6.33 -11.90 -7.84
N ILE A 14 -6.47 -10.81 -7.10
CA ILE A 14 -7.75 -10.40 -6.49
C ILE A 14 -8.59 -9.65 -7.54
N GLN A 15 -9.80 -10.15 -7.78
CA GLN A 15 -10.79 -9.51 -8.65
C GLN A 15 -11.70 -8.60 -7.81
N ALA A 16 -11.32 -7.33 -7.66
CA ALA A 16 -12.09 -6.33 -6.93
C ALA A 16 -13.00 -5.53 -7.88
N ASP A 17 -14.20 -5.17 -7.42
CA ASP A 17 -14.96 -4.08 -8.02
C ASP A 17 -14.30 -2.74 -7.62
N PRO A 18 -14.26 -1.72 -8.50
CA PRO A 18 -13.82 -0.38 -8.11
C PRO A 18 -14.45 0.17 -6.83
N ASP A 19 -15.70 -0.22 -6.52
CA ASP A 19 -16.40 0.22 -5.30
C ASP A 19 -15.85 -0.45 -4.01
N ASP A 20 -15.10 -1.55 -4.13
CA ASP A 20 -14.42 -2.23 -3.01
C ASP A 20 -13.10 -1.52 -2.62
N LEU A 21 -12.67 -0.51 -3.39
CA LEU A 21 -11.44 0.25 -3.12
C LEU A 21 -11.75 1.60 -2.48
N HIS A 22 -11.41 1.71 -1.20
CA HIS A 22 -11.59 2.93 -0.44
C HIS A 22 -10.41 3.89 -0.62
N PHE A 23 -10.66 5.03 -1.27
CA PHE A 23 -9.65 6.06 -1.40
C PHE A 23 -9.28 6.66 -0.03
N ALA A 24 -8.01 6.49 0.36
CA ALA A 24 -7.50 6.94 1.66
C ALA A 24 -6.75 8.28 1.58
N GLY A 25 -6.15 8.61 0.43
CA GLY A 25 -5.46 9.88 0.22
C GLY A 25 -4.40 9.84 -0.87
N THR A 26 -3.63 10.93 -0.99
CA THR A 26 -2.47 10.99 -1.88
C THR A 26 -1.24 11.50 -1.13
N PHE A 27 -0.05 11.17 -1.65
CA PHE A 27 1.20 11.77 -1.20
C PHE A 27 2.16 11.96 -2.36
N PRO A 28 3.02 12.99 -2.32
CA PRO A 28 4.04 13.18 -3.34
C PRO A 28 5.19 12.20 -3.15
N ILE A 29 5.68 11.64 -4.26
CA ILE A 29 6.94 10.92 -4.33
C ILE A 29 7.94 11.83 -5.05
N GLN A 30 9.04 12.12 -4.37
CA GLN A 30 10.15 12.87 -4.95
C GLN A 30 11.40 12.03 -4.87
N TYR A 31 11.91 11.64 -6.04
CA TYR A 31 13.11 10.83 -6.15
C TYR A 31 14.05 11.44 -7.19
N GLU A 32 15.31 11.66 -6.82
CA GLU A 32 16.34 12.09 -7.75
C GLU A 32 17.47 11.06 -7.74
N LYS A 33 17.77 10.50 -8.91
CA LYS A 33 18.88 9.55 -9.11
C LYS A 33 19.55 9.80 -10.44
N GLU A 34 20.81 9.43 -10.55
CA GLU A 34 21.45 9.31 -11.85
C GLU A 34 21.16 7.94 -12.47
N PHE A 35 20.66 7.93 -13.70
CA PHE A 35 20.42 6.72 -14.49
C PHE A 35 21.10 6.86 -15.85
N HIS A 36 22.04 5.95 -16.15
CA HIS A 36 22.89 6.01 -17.35
C HIS A 36 23.55 7.39 -17.61
N GLY A 37 24.07 8.03 -16.57
CA GLY A 37 24.75 9.33 -16.69
C GLY A 37 23.82 10.53 -16.90
N LYS A 38 22.50 10.35 -16.74
CA LYS A 38 21.51 11.42 -16.84
C LYS A 38 20.72 11.53 -15.54
N PRO A 39 20.35 12.75 -15.11
CA PRO A 39 19.48 12.94 -13.96
C PRO A 39 18.08 12.40 -14.29
N PHE A 40 17.61 11.48 -13.45
CA PHE A 40 16.24 11.00 -13.38
C PHE A 40 15.57 11.68 -12.18
N LYS A 41 14.46 12.37 -12.45
CA LYS A 41 13.65 13.06 -11.45
C LYS A 41 12.25 12.53 -11.50
N ASP A 42 11.85 11.88 -10.43
CA ASP A 42 10.48 11.48 -10.17
C ASP A 42 9.79 12.57 -9.35
N ASN A 43 8.61 12.99 -9.81
CA ASN A 43 7.74 13.96 -9.15
C ASN A 43 6.29 13.48 -9.25
N GLU A 44 6.08 12.21 -8.95
CA GLU A 44 4.79 11.56 -9.00
C GLU A 44 3.91 11.91 -7.79
N ILE A 45 2.59 11.84 -8.00
CA ILE A 45 1.61 11.83 -6.92
C ILE A 45 1.05 10.42 -6.82
N ALA A 46 1.35 9.73 -5.73
CA ALA A 46 0.83 8.41 -5.46
C ALA A 46 -0.59 8.51 -4.86
N PHE A 47 -1.47 7.63 -5.30
CA PHE A 47 -2.83 7.49 -4.79
C PHE A 47 -2.92 6.23 -3.93
N VAL A 48 -3.42 6.37 -2.72
CA VAL A 48 -3.52 5.27 -1.75
C VAL A 48 -4.98 4.85 -1.66
N TYR A 49 -5.22 3.56 -1.89
CA TYR A 49 -6.51 2.91 -1.73
C TYR A 49 -6.38 1.78 -0.70
N VAL A 50 -7.45 1.52 0.04
CA VAL A 50 -7.56 0.42 1.01
C VAL A 50 -8.61 -0.55 0.50
N TYR A 51 -8.27 -1.84 0.50
CA TYR A 51 -9.18 -2.95 0.25
C TYR A 51 -9.26 -3.75 1.55
N ASP A 52 -10.46 -3.87 2.13
CA ASP A 52 -10.71 -4.43 3.46
C ASP A 52 -11.67 -5.62 3.48
N GLU A 53 -12.00 -6.17 2.30
CA GLU A 53 -12.72 -7.43 2.17
C GLU A 53 -11.89 -8.62 2.68
N GLU A 54 -12.57 -9.74 2.96
CA GLU A 54 -11.90 -10.95 3.44
C GLU A 54 -10.96 -11.57 2.38
N VAL A 55 -9.68 -11.69 2.73
CA VAL A 55 -8.65 -12.28 1.86
C VAL A 55 -8.00 -13.49 2.54
N GLY A 56 -8.09 -14.66 1.92
CA GLY A 56 -7.30 -15.82 2.30
C GLY A 56 -5.99 -15.86 1.52
N ILE A 57 -4.83 -15.83 2.19
CA ILE A 57 -3.50 -15.90 1.53
C ILE A 57 -3.38 -17.10 0.60
N ASP A 58 -3.93 -18.26 1.00
CA ASP A 58 -3.86 -19.50 0.20
C ASP A 58 -4.67 -19.41 -1.12
N ASN A 59 -5.56 -18.43 -1.24
CA ASN A 59 -6.37 -18.18 -2.43
C ASN A 59 -5.73 -17.15 -3.37
N LEU A 60 -4.62 -16.52 -2.97
CA LEU A 60 -3.92 -15.54 -3.80
C LEU A 60 -3.18 -16.24 -4.93
N THR A 61 -3.23 -15.61 -6.11
CA THR A 61 -2.43 -16.04 -7.26
C THR A 61 -1.39 -14.97 -7.52
N ILE A 62 -0.16 -15.21 -7.06
CA ILE A 62 0.93 -14.23 -7.20
C ILE A 62 1.54 -14.26 -8.60
N GLN A 63 1.79 -13.09 -9.17
CA GLN A 63 2.64 -12.95 -10.35
C GLN A 63 4.12 -13.02 -9.93
N LYS A 64 4.75 -14.18 -10.18
CA LYS A 64 6.12 -14.47 -9.70
C LYS A 64 7.21 -13.58 -10.28
N GLU A 65 6.92 -12.93 -11.41
CA GLU A 65 7.82 -11.95 -12.03
C GLU A 65 7.88 -10.63 -11.24
N GLU A 66 6.85 -10.33 -10.44
CA GLU A 66 6.75 -9.09 -9.66
C GLU A 66 6.85 -9.33 -8.15
N LEU A 67 6.30 -10.44 -7.65
CA LEU A 67 6.27 -10.80 -6.22
C LEU A 67 6.88 -12.18 -5.94
N ASP A 68 7.70 -12.26 -4.90
CA ASP A 68 8.24 -13.53 -4.41
C ASP A 68 7.28 -14.23 -3.41
N SER A 69 6.62 -13.48 -2.54
CA SER A 69 5.71 -14.00 -1.51
C SER A 69 4.75 -12.93 -0.96
N VAL A 70 3.75 -13.37 -0.18
CA VAL A 70 2.78 -12.53 0.54
C VAL A 70 2.76 -12.94 2.01
N GLU A 71 2.75 -11.95 2.92
CA GLU A 71 2.72 -12.14 4.37
C GLU A 71 1.76 -11.11 4.99
N TRP A 72 1.02 -11.51 6.02
CA TRP A 72 0.23 -10.59 6.82
C TRP A 72 1.10 -9.92 7.89
N PHE A 73 0.91 -8.62 8.08
CA PHE A 73 1.63 -7.84 9.08
C PHE A 73 0.68 -7.04 9.96
N ASP A 74 1.06 -6.87 11.23
CA ASP A 74 0.45 -5.83 12.06
C ASP A 74 0.89 -4.46 11.57
N LEU A 75 -0.08 -3.57 11.35
CA LEU A 75 0.15 -2.26 10.78
C LEU A 75 1.02 -1.36 11.67
N GLU A 76 0.86 -1.44 13.00
CA GLU A 76 1.65 -0.63 13.92
C GLU A 76 3.08 -1.17 14.03
N GLU A 77 3.27 -2.50 14.01
CA GLU A 77 4.60 -3.11 13.96
C GLU A 77 5.39 -2.66 12.72
N VAL A 78 4.78 -2.69 11.53
CA VAL A 78 5.42 -2.19 10.29
C VAL A 78 5.73 -0.70 10.38
N TYR A 79 4.80 0.08 10.92
CA TYR A 79 5.00 1.52 11.12
C TYR A 79 6.19 1.81 12.03
N GLN A 80 6.35 1.08 13.13
CA GLN A 80 7.48 1.22 14.04
C GLN A 80 8.78 0.73 13.40
N ALA A 81 8.76 -0.39 12.66
CA ALA A 81 9.93 -0.91 11.95
C ALA A 81 10.43 0.04 10.85
N CYS A 82 9.53 0.87 10.29
CA CYS A 82 9.90 1.90 9.32
C CYS A 82 10.44 3.19 9.96
N GLN A 83 10.34 3.37 11.28
CA GLN A 83 10.96 4.51 11.98
C GLN A 83 12.50 4.38 12.01
N PRO A 84 13.25 5.48 12.16
CA PRO A 84 14.70 5.41 12.33
C PRO A 84 15.12 4.74 13.66
N PRO A 85 16.09 3.80 13.65
CA PRO A 85 16.74 3.20 12.49
C PRO A 85 15.79 2.22 11.78
N ARG A 86 15.66 2.39 10.46
CA ARG A 86 14.72 1.63 9.64
C ARG A 86 15.17 0.18 9.49
N ASP A 87 14.24 -0.75 9.69
CA ASP A 87 14.41 -2.17 9.37
C ASP A 87 14.49 -2.36 7.85
N GLU A 88 15.52 -3.09 7.40
CA GLU A 88 15.76 -3.37 5.98
C GLU A 88 14.70 -4.31 5.36
N LYS A 89 13.93 -5.04 6.18
CA LYS A 89 12.80 -5.87 5.73
C LYS A 89 11.74 -5.04 5.00
N PHE A 90 11.56 -3.76 5.37
CA PHE A 90 10.47 -2.94 4.86
C PHE A 90 10.98 -1.80 3.97
N CYS A 91 10.55 -1.77 2.70
CA CYS A 91 10.85 -0.71 1.74
C CYS A 91 9.66 0.25 1.46
N VAL A 92 8.54 0.12 2.19
CA VAL A 92 7.33 0.94 2.02
C VAL A 92 7.56 2.45 2.24
N PRO A 93 7.03 3.35 1.39
CA PRO A 93 7.13 4.79 1.62
C PRO A 93 6.31 5.22 2.84
N MET A 94 6.94 5.98 3.75
CA MET A 94 6.29 6.46 4.98
C MET A 94 5.01 7.27 4.73
N GLY A 95 4.98 8.06 3.64
CA GLY A 95 3.81 8.86 3.28
C GLY A 95 2.55 8.02 3.06
N GLY A 96 2.67 6.92 2.31
CA GLY A 96 1.57 5.99 2.09
C GLY A 96 1.17 5.25 3.37
N LEU A 97 2.16 4.77 4.14
CA LEU A 97 1.91 4.05 5.38
C LEU A 97 1.19 4.90 6.43
N GLU A 98 1.55 6.19 6.55
CA GLU A 98 0.86 7.13 7.44
C GLU A 98 -0.59 7.39 7.01
N ILE A 99 -0.87 7.43 5.71
CA ILE A 99 -2.22 7.59 5.18
C ILE A 99 -3.08 6.38 5.57
N VAL A 100 -2.60 5.16 5.31
CA VAL A 100 -3.30 3.92 5.69
C VAL A 100 -3.56 3.89 7.20
N ARG A 101 -2.54 4.21 8.01
CA ARG A 101 -2.67 4.26 9.48
C ARG A 101 -3.72 5.25 9.97
N LYS A 102 -3.84 6.41 9.33
CA LYS A 102 -4.87 7.41 9.66
C LYS A 102 -6.26 6.93 9.22
N TYR A 103 -6.35 6.29 8.05
CA TYR A 103 -7.60 5.71 7.54
C TYR A 103 -8.17 4.68 8.52
N VAL A 104 -7.37 3.67 8.91
CA VAL A 104 -7.80 2.61 9.84
C VAL A 104 -8.25 3.18 11.18
N LYS A 105 -7.49 4.12 11.77
CA LYS A 105 -7.87 4.77 13.03
C LYS A 105 -9.15 5.59 12.95
N ALA A 106 -9.45 6.17 11.80
CA ALA A 106 -10.70 6.88 11.58
C ALA A 106 -11.86 5.89 11.41
N ASP A 107 -11.62 4.77 10.76
CA ASP A 107 -12.61 3.70 10.60
C ASP A 107 -13.03 3.07 11.93
N GLU A 108 -12.06 2.70 12.76
CA GLU A 108 -12.30 2.18 14.11
C GLU A 108 -13.20 3.11 14.93
N ARG A 109 -12.95 4.43 14.85
CA ARG A 109 -13.77 5.43 15.56
C ARG A 109 -15.20 5.45 15.07
N ARG A 110 -15.43 5.43 13.75
CA ARG A 110 -16.78 5.39 13.15
C ARG A 110 -17.55 4.15 13.59
N ASN A 111 -16.87 3.01 13.69
CA ASN A 111 -17.47 1.75 14.14
C ASN A 111 -17.80 1.77 15.63
N THR A 112 -16.99 2.42 16.47
CA THR A 112 -17.28 2.58 17.91
C THR A 112 -18.34 3.63 18.24
N GLU A 113 -18.52 4.65 17.40
CA GLU A 113 -19.52 5.71 17.60
C GLU A 113 -20.92 5.33 17.06
N SER A 114 -21.02 4.21 16.35
CA SER A 114 -22.27 3.69 15.76
C SER A 114 -22.97 2.64 16.63
N ILE A 115 -22.52 2.44 17.89
CA ILE A 115 -23.07 1.50 18.88
C ILE A 115 -23.77 2.26 20.02
#